data_AF-A0A497BUI0-F1
#
_entry.id   AF-A0A497BUI0-F1
#
_cell.length_a   1.000
_cell.length_b   1.000
_cell.length_c   1.000
_cell.angle_alpha   90.00
_cell.angle_beta   90.00
_cell.angle_gamma   90.00
#
_symmetry.space_group_name_H-M   'P 1'
#
loop_
_entity.id
_entity.type
_entity.pdbx_description
1 polymer ?
#
loop_
_entity_poly.entity_id
_entity_poly.type
_entity_poly.pdbx_seq_one_letter_code
_entity_poly.pdbx_strand_id
1 'polypeptide(L)' 'MTKDDAVEQLCRRLGSRDPRQVAAWRRMTPARRLELAFQAYQFALDAVRLTERRRHPDLSPEELDWRVTRRMQGNYQLGR' A
#
# COMPACT_ATOMS: atom_id res chain seq x y z
N MET A 1 -19.68 4.84 -1.02
CA MET A 1 -18.53 5.20 -0.17
C MET A 1 -17.66 6.13 -0.99
N THR A 2 -17.65 7.41 -0.63
CA THR A 2 -16.84 8.42 -1.32
C THR A 2 -15.37 8.24 -0.92
N LYS A 3 -14.42 8.82 -1.67
CA LYS A 3 -13.00 8.76 -1.31
C LYS A 3 -12.74 9.39 0.07
N ASP A 4 -13.54 10.40 0.42
CA ASP A 4 -13.44 11.10 1.70
C ASP A 4 -13.83 10.19 2.89
N ASP A 5 -14.85 9.35 2.72
CA ASP A 5 -15.25 8.36 3.73
C ASP A 5 -14.11 7.36 4.04
N ALA A 6 -13.37 6.93 3.01
CA ALA A 6 -12.28 5.96 3.16
C ALA A 6 -11.06 6.56 3.88
N VAL A 7 -10.73 7.82 3.57
CA VAL A 7 -9.65 8.55 4.24
C VAL A 7 -9.99 8.78 5.71
N GLU A 8 -11.24 9.14 6.00
CA GLU A 8 -11.68 9.41 7.36
C GLU A 8 -11.74 8.14 8.23
N GLN A 9 -12.20 7.01 7.68
CA GLN A 9 -12.11 5.71 8.36
C GLN A 9 -10.66 5.30 8.65
N LEU A 10 -9.76 5.52 7.69
CA LEU A 10 -8.33 5.23 7.90
C LEU A 10 -7.76 6.10 9.03
N CYS A 11 -8.07 7.40 9.05
CA CYS A 11 -7.64 8.30 10.11
C CYS A 11 -8.15 7.83 11.48
N ARG A 12 -9.41 7.40 11.57
CA ARG A 12 -9.98 6.85 12.82
C ARG A 12 -9.23 5.60 13.29
N ARG A 13 -8.91 4.67 12.37
CA ARG A 13 -8.17 3.43 12.70
C ARG A 13 -6.73 3.68 13.15
N LEU A 14 -6.06 4.67 12.56
CA LEU A 14 -4.67 4.99 12.87
C LEU A 14 -4.53 5.87 14.13
N GLY A 15 -5.64 6.44 14.63
CA GLY A 15 -5.63 7.33 15.78
C GLY A 15 -5.11 8.75 15.45
N SER A 16 -4.86 9.53 16.50
CA SER A 16 -4.33 10.90 16.34
C SER A 16 -2.90 10.88 15.80
N ARG A 17 -2.64 11.65 14.75
CA ARG A 17 -1.27 11.84 14.23
C ARG A 17 -0.42 12.59 15.26
N ASP A 18 0.78 12.09 15.55
CA ASP A 18 1.72 12.79 16.42
C ASP A 18 2.06 14.16 15.80
N PRO A 19 1.88 15.28 16.53
CA PRO A 19 2.24 16.62 16.06
C PRO A 19 3.67 16.72 15.49
N ARG A 20 4.61 15.94 16.03
CA ARG A 20 6.01 15.88 15.57
C ARG A 20 6.11 15.29 14.16
N GLN A 21 5.34 14.25 13.86
CA GLN A 21 5.28 13.65 12.52
C GLN A 21 4.69 14.63 11.50
N VAL A 22 3.64 15.37 11.89
CA VAL A 22 3.03 16.40 11.04
C VAL A 22 4.03 17.54 10.76
N ALA A 23 4.75 18.00 11.78
CA ALA A 23 5.77 19.04 11.62
C ALA A 23 6.91 18.59 10.70
N ALA A 24 7.40 17.35 10.87
CA ALA A 24 8.41 16.77 9.99
C ALA A 24 7.92 16.68 8.55
N TRP A 25 6.70 16.17 8.33
CA TRP A 25 6.09 16.07 6.99
C TRP A 25 5.95 17.44 6.31
N ARG A 26 5.54 18.46 7.06
CA ARG A 26 5.39 19.84 6.55
C ARG A 26 6.71 20.45 6.11
N ARG A 27 7.82 20.11 6.76
CA ARG A 27 9.17 20.59 6.41
C ARG A 27 9.79 19.88 5.20
N MET A 28 9.26 18.73 4.79
CA MET A 28 9.76 18.00 3.62
C MET A 28 9.41 18.71 2.32
N THR A 29 10.35 18.70 1.37
CA THR A 29 10.10 19.13 0.00
C THR A 29 9.11 18.19 -0.69
N PRO A 30 8.39 18.64 -1.73
CA PRO A 30 7.53 17.76 -2.52
C PRO A 30 8.25 16.53 -3.07
N ALA A 31 9.49 16.68 -3.55
CA ALA A 31 10.32 15.58 -4.03
C ALA A 31 10.57 14.53 -2.95
N ARG A 32 10.91 14.94 -1.72
CA ARG A 32 11.12 14.01 -0.61
C ARG A 32 9.85 13.28 -0.20
N ARG A 33 8.69 13.94 -0.26
CA ARG A 33 7.40 13.28 -0.01
C ARG A 33 7.10 12.22 -1.06
N LEU A 34 7.39 12.51 -2.33
CA LEU A 34 7.18 11.57 -3.42
C LEU A 34 8.12 10.35 -3.30
N GLU A 35 9.38 10.58 -2.95
CA GLU A 35 10.35 9.51 -2.68
C GLU A 35 9.87 8.58 -1.56
N LEU A 36 9.38 9.13 -0.45
CA LEU A 36 8.79 8.34 0.64
C LEU A 36 7.55 7.55 0.19
N ALA A 37 6.71 8.14 -0.65
CA ALA A 37 5.54 7.47 -1.20
C ALA A 37 5.94 6.28 -2.08
N PHE A 38 6.96 6.43 -2.93
CA PHE A 38 7.49 5.34 -3.75
C PHE A 38 8.15 4.24 -2.92
N GLN A 39 8.92 4.60 -1.89
CA GLN A 39 9.49 3.63 -0.95
C GLN A 39 8.40 2.84 -0.23
N ALA A 40 7.34 3.52 0.23
CA ALA A 40 6.20 2.86 0.87
C ALA A 40 5.44 1.93 -0.09
N TYR A 41 5.28 2.34 -1.35
CA TYR A 41 4.66 1.50 -2.39
C TYR A 41 5.49 0.24 -2.67
N GLN A 42 6.81 0.39 -2.85
CA GLN A 42 7.71 -0.73 -3.08
C GLN A 42 7.72 -1.70 -1.89
N PHE A 43 7.76 -1.17 -0.67
CA PHE A 43 7.65 -1.97 0.54
C PHE A 43 6.35 -2.81 0.57
N ALA A 44 5.21 -2.18 0.26
CA ALA A 44 3.93 -2.88 0.21
C ALA A 44 3.93 -3.98 -0.86
N LEU A 45 4.48 -3.71 -2.04
CA LEU A 45 4.61 -4.67 -3.13
C LEU A 45 5.45 -5.89 -2.72
N ASP A 46 6.60 -5.66 -2.08
CA ASP A 46 7.50 -6.72 -1.63
C ASP A 46 6.88 -7.56 -0.52
N ALA A 47 6.18 -6.93 0.43
CA ALA A 47 5.44 -7.64 1.47
C ALA A 47 4.33 -8.51 0.87
N VAL A 48 3.57 -8.00 -0.10
CA VAL A 48 2.53 -8.78 -0.79
C VAL A 48 3.16 -9.95 -1.55
N ARG A 49 4.18 -9.72 -2.38
CA ARG A 49 4.91 -10.79 -3.10
C ARG A 49 5.41 -11.88 -2.17
N LEU A 50 6.06 -11.50 -1.06
CA LEU A 50 6.58 -12.45 -0.09
C LEU A 50 5.47 -13.30 0.53
N THR A 51 4.37 -12.66 0.95
CA THR A 51 3.26 -13.38 1.58
C THR A 51 2.50 -14.28 0.60
N GLU A 52 2.34 -13.84 -0.66
CA GLU A 52 1.73 -14.67 -1.71
C GLU A 52 2.60 -15.89 -2.05
N ARG A 53 3.92 -15.72 -2.20
CA ARG A 53 4.86 -16.84 -2.41
C ARG A 53 4.82 -17.86 -1.29
N ARG A 54 4.82 -17.39 -0.03
CA ARG A 54 4.75 -18.27 1.14
C ARG A 54 3.44 -19.05 1.22
N ARG A 55 2.33 -18.43 0.82
CA ARG A 55 1.00 -19.06 0.87
C ARG A 55 0.75 -20.00 -0.29
N HIS A 56 1.40 -19.76 -1.43
CA HIS A 56 1.20 -20.48 -2.67
C HIS A 56 2.56 -20.83 -3.31
N PRO A 57 3.32 -21.75 -2.72
CA PRO A 57 4.68 -22.07 -3.17
C PRO A 57 4.71 -22.69 -4.56
N ASP A 58 3.63 -23.34 -4.99
CA ASP A 58 3.55 -24.08 -6.25
C ASP A 58 3.06 -23.24 -7.44
N LEU A 59 2.73 -21.96 -7.24
CA LEU A 59 2.29 -21.11 -8.34
C LEU A 59 3.43 -20.83 -9.30
N SER A 60 3.10 -20.79 -10.58
CA SER A 60 4.01 -20.24 -11.57
C SER A 60 4.27 -18.74 -11.29
N PRO A 61 5.41 -18.20 -11.75
CA PRO A 61 5.72 -16.78 -11.61
C PRO A 61 4.61 -15.86 -12.16
N GLU A 62 3.98 -16.23 -13.26
CA GLU A 62 2.92 -15.44 -13.90
C GLU A 62 1.64 -15.40 -13.03
N GLU A 63 1.19 -16.56 -12.53
CA GLU A 63 0.01 -16.62 -11.65
C GLU A 63 0.23 -15.84 -10.35
N LEU A 64 1.46 -15.87 -9.83
CA LEU A 64 1.86 -15.09 -8.67
C LEU A 64 1.75 -13.58 -8.94
N ASP A 65 2.28 -13.10 -10.07
CA ASP A 65 2.22 -11.67 -10.42
C ASP A 65 0.77 -11.18 -10.59
N TRP A 66 -0.11 -12.01 -11.15
CA TRP A 66 -1.54 -11.72 -11.21
C TRP A 66 -2.19 -11.60 -9.84
N ARG A 67 -1.82 -12.46 -8.89
CA ARG A 67 -2.33 -12.37 -7.51
C ARG A 67 -1.83 -11.14 -6.77
N VAL A 68 -0.55 -10.83 -6.93
CA VAL A 68 0.07 -9.62 -6.36
C VAL A 68 -0.65 -8.38 -6.88
N THR A 69 -0.88 -8.29 -8.19
CA THR A 69 -1.56 -7.16 -8.83
C THR A 69 -2.98 -6.96 -8.28
N ARG A 70 -3.78 -8.04 -8.24
CA ARG A 70 -5.14 -7.99 -7.68
C ARG A 70 -5.18 -7.53 -6.23
N ARG A 71 -4.25 -8.02 -5.41
CA ARG A 71 -4.16 -7.68 -3.99
C ARG A 71 -3.69 -6.24 -3.76
N MET A 72 -2.71 -5.77 -4.53
CA MET A 72 -2.24 -4.38 -4.50
C MET A 72 -3.33 -3.39 -4.94
N GLN A 73 -4.16 -3.77 -5.91
CA GLN A 73 -5.29 -2.97 -6.39
C GLN A 73 -6.53 -3.08 -5.50
N GLY A 74 -6.55 -4.02 -4.54
CA GLY A 74 -7.72 -4.30 -3.71
C GLY A 74 -8.92 -4.85 -4.50
N ASN A 75 -8.70 -5.36 -5.72
CA ASN A 75 -9.75 -5.86 -6.60
C ASN A 75 -9.40 -7.26 -7.08
N TYR A 76 -10.06 -8.26 -6.50
CA TYR A 76 -9.87 -9.67 -6.81
C TYR A 76 -10.52 -10.11 -8.14
N GLN A 77 -11.30 -9.25 -8.78
CA GLN A 77 -12.01 -9.54 -10.03
C GLN A 77 -11.27 -9.05 -11.28
N LEU A 78 -10.14 -8.34 -11.14
CA LEU A 78 -9.34 -7.91 -12.28
C LEU A 78 -8.78 -9.11 -13.05
N GLY A 79 -8.99 -9.12 -14.37
CA GLY A 79 -8.50 -10.16 -15.30
C GLY A 79 -9.41 -11.39 -15.46
N ARG A 80 -10.72 -11.25 -15.21
CA ARG A 80 -11.74 -12.22 -15.66
C ARG A 80 -12.35 -11.79 -16.99
#